data_AF-A0AAN7MI49-F1
#
_entry.id   AF-A0AAN7MI49-F1
#
_cell.length_a   1.000
_cell.length_b   1.000
_cell.length_c   1.000
_cell.angle_alpha   90.00
_cell.angle_beta   90.00
_cell.angle_gamma   90.00
#
_symmetry.space_group_name_H-M   'P 1'
#
loop_
_entity.id
_entity.type
_entity.pdbx_description
1 polymer ?
#
loop_
_entity_poly.entity_id
_entity_poly.type
_entity_poly.pdbx_seq_one_letter_code
_entity_poly.pdbx_strand_id
1 'polypeptide(L)'
;MLDDKEGLEQHLQMALMNADVLENWLRANEGKTNMGKSLDVDDAFECVDHLSKQMLECTASDLAIEDVVYSLDKVPQEGTIPFDQYLRNFRLLSREQFFQRATGIKVRAVQLQAHVSSMASRVPARAQHYVS
;
A
#
# COMPACT_ATOMS: atom_id res chain seq x y z
N MET A 1 24.11 5.00 52.33
CA MET A 1 25.41 5.33 51.73
C MET A 1 25.97 4.20 50.87
N LEU A 2 26.13 2.97 51.38
CA LEU A 2 26.57 1.83 50.53
C LEU A 2 25.46 1.40 49.54
N ASP A 3 24.23 1.24 50.02
CA ASP A 3 23.08 0.87 49.17
C ASP A 3 22.79 1.93 48.10
N ASP A 4 22.91 3.23 48.45
CA ASP A 4 22.75 4.34 47.51
C ASP A 4 23.83 4.32 46.42
N LYS A 5 25.07 3.94 46.78
CA LYS A 5 26.19 3.81 45.86
C LYS A 5 25.98 2.64 44.91
N GLU A 6 25.60 1.48 45.43
CA GLU A 6 25.33 0.27 44.63
C GLU A 6 24.14 0.50 43.67
N GLY A 7 23.09 1.19 44.13
CA GLY A 7 21.98 1.61 43.29
C GLY A 7 22.39 2.59 42.18
N LEU A 8 23.33 3.50 42.45
CA LEU A 8 23.86 4.41 41.43
C LEU A 8 24.73 3.69 40.39
N GLU A 9 25.53 2.72 40.82
CA GLU A 9 26.36 1.89 39.95
C GLU A 9 25.50 1.05 38.99
N GLN A 10 24.39 0.48 39.49
CA GLN A 10 23.43 -0.25 38.65
C GLN A 10 22.76 0.68 37.61
N HIS A 11 22.33 1.87 38.00
CA HIS A 11 21.75 2.84 37.07
C HIS A 11 22.76 3.30 36.00
N LEU A 12 24.01 3.53 36.40
CA LEU A 12 25.08 3.88 35.47
C LEU A 12 25.32 2.74 34.47
N GLN A 13 25.41 1.50 34.94
CA GLN A 13 25.61 0.34 34.08
C GLN A 13 24.46 0.20 33.07
N MET A 14 23.21 0.41 33.51
CA MET A 14 22.05 0.38 32.63
C MET A 14 22.06 1.52 31.61
N ALA A 15 22.44 2.74 32.02
CA ALA A 15 22.55 3.88 31.12
C ALA A 15 23.63 3.67 30.06
N LEU A 16 24.79 3.12 30.44
CA LEU A 16 25.88 2.80 29.51
C LEU A 16 25.47 1.71 28.52
N MET A 17 24.79 0.67 28.98
CA MET A 17 24.30 -0.39 28.11
C MET A 17 23.26 0.13 27.11
N ASN A 18 22.34 0.99 27.56
CA ASN A 18 21.36 1.63 26.69
C ASN A 18 22.03 2.57 25.67
N ALA A 19 23.07 3.31 26.08
CA ALA A 19 23.82 4.18 25.20
C ALA A 19 24.50 3.39 24.07
N ASP A 20 25.13 2.25 24.40
CA ASP A 20 25.75 1.35 23.41
C ASP A 20 24.72 0.77 22.43
N VAL A 21 23.54 0.34 22.92
CA VAL A 21 22.44 -0.11 22.05
C VAL A 21 22.00 0.99 21.09
N LEU A 22 21.84 2.23 21.57
CA LEU A 22 21.44 3.37 20.74
C LEU A 22 22.53 3.76 19.75
N GLU A 23 23.79 3.75 20.14
CA GLU A 23 24.91 4.06 19.27
C GLU A 23 25.04 3.03 18.13
N ASN A 24 24.91 1.74 18.45
CA ASN A 24 24.90 0.68 17.45
C ASN A 24 23.71 0.81 16.49
N TRP A 25 22.53 1.17 16.99
CA TRP A 25 21.35 1.42 16.16
C TRP A 25 21.55 2.64 15.24
N LEU A 26 22.11 3.74 15.76
CA LEU A 26 22.42 4.95 14.99
C LEU A 26 23.40 4.61 13.86
N ARG A 27 24.54 3.99 14.17
CA ARG A 27 25.54 3.57 13.17
C ARG A 27 24.95 2.68 12.08
N ALA A 28 24.06 1.75 12.44
CA ALA A 28 23.40 0.86 11.48
C ALA A 28 22.35 1.57 10.58
N ASN A 29 21.85 2.73 11.00
CA ASN A 29 20.75 3.44 10.34
C ASN A 29 21.12 4.81 9.76
N GLU A 30 22.31 5.34 10.05
CA GLU A 30 22.83 6.62 9.53
C GLU A 30 22.84 6.70 7.99
N GLY A 31 23.05 5.58 7.29
CA GLY A 31 22.97 5.53 5.83
C GLY A 31 21.52 5.52 5.29
N LYS A 32 20.57 5.04 6.08
CA LYS A 32 19.16 4.88 5.67
C LYS A 32 18.41 6.22 5.67
N THR A 33 18.83 7.18 6.50
CA THR A 33 18.30 8.55 6.50
C THR A 33 18.70 9.33 5.26
N ASN A 34 19.87 9.05 4.66
CA ASN A 34 20.26 9.66 3.38
C ASN A 34 19.52 9.07 2.19
N MET A 35 19.11 7.80 2.24
CA MET A 35 18.21 7.21 1.24
C MET A 35 16.87 7.94 1.23
N GLY A 36 16.31 8.27 2.41
CA GLY A 36 15.03 8.99 2.53
C GLY A 36 15.00 10.41 1.95
N LYS A 37 16.14 11.06 1.68
CA LYS A 37 16.19 12.38 1.04
C LYS A 37 16.06 12.33 -0.49
N SER A 38 16.33 11.16 -1.08
CA SER A 38 16.27 10.93 -2.53
C SER A 38 15.12 10.02 -2.93
N LEU A 39 14.42 9.42 -1.98
CA LEU A 39 13.26 8.57 -2.23
C LEU A 39 12.03 9.44 -2.40
N ASP A 40 11.28 9.18 -3.48
CA ASP A 40 9.93 9.70 -3.61
C ASP A 40 9.05 9.10 -2.50
N VAL A 41 8.12 9.88 -1.97
CA VAL A 41 7.19 9.41 -0.94
C VAL A 41 6.31 8.29 -1.51
N ASP A 42 6.02 8.34 -2.82
CA ASP A 42 5.25 7.32 -3.52
C ASP A 42 5.99 5.97 -3.62
N ASP A 43 7.33 5.99 -3.55
CA ASP A 43 8.18 4.79 -3.58
C ASP A 43 8.49 4.25 -2.16
N ALA A 44 8.06 4.94 -1.11
CA ALA A 44 8.32 4.51 0.27
C ALA A 44 7.56 3.22 0.63
N PHE A 45 6.45 2.94 -0.06
CA PHE A 45 5.62 1.77 0.16
C PHE A 45 5.30 1.06 -1.15
N GLU A 46 5.64 -0.23 -1.22
CA GLU A 46 5.37 -1.06 -2.38
C GLU A 46 4.30 -2.11 -2.07
N CYS A 47 3.58 -2.51 -3.12
CA CYS A 47 2.67 -3.63 -3.04
C CYS A 47 3.42 -4.95 -2.84
N VAL A 48 2.83 -5.88 -2.08
CA VAL A 48 3.44 -7.18 -1.76
C VAL A 48 3.68 -8.04 -3.02
N ASP A 49 2.83 -7.89 -4.04
CA ASP A 49 2.96 -8.60 -5.32
C ASP A 49 2.38 -7.79 -6.50
N HIS A 50 2.65 -8.28 -7.71
CA HIS A 50 2.19 -7.63 -8.95
C HIS A 50 0.66 -7.57 -9.07
N LEU A 51 -0.07 -8.56 -8.54
CA LEU A 51 -1.53 -8.54 -8.57
C LEU A 51 -2.09 -7.47 -7.63
N SER A 52 -1.50 -7.28 -6.44
CA SER A 52 -1.87 -6.19 -5.54
C SER A 52 -1.56 -4.83 -6.15
N LYS A 53 -0.41 -4.69 -6.82
CA LYS A 53 -0.08 -3.48 -7.57
C LYS A 53 -1.11 -3.18 -8.67
N GLN A 54 -1.46 -4.19 -9.46
CA GLN A 54 -2.47 -4.05 -10.51
C GLN A 54 -3.85 -3.67 -9.94
N MET A 55 -4.24 -4.23 -8.79
CA MET A 55 -5.48 -3.86 -8.10
C MET A 55 -5.47 -2.39 -7.66
N LEU A 56 -4.36 -1.93 -7.07
CA LEU A 56 -4.18 -0.56 -6.64
C LEU A 56 -4.29 0.40 -7.84
N GLU A 57 -3.55 0.14 -8.91
CA GLU A 57 -3.54 0.96 -10.13
C GLU A 57 -4.91 1.03 -10.81
N CYS A 58 -5.63 -0.11 -10.92
CA CYS A 58 -6.98 -0.13 -11.49
C CYS A 58 -7.94 0.71 -10.66
N THR A 59 -7.87 0.60 -9.33
CA THR A 59 -8.75 1.33 -8.41
C THR A 59 -8.45 2.83 -8.44
N ALA A 60 -7.17 3.20 -8.39
CA ALA A 60 -6.74 4.59 -8.47
C ALA A 60 -7.16 5.23 -9.80
N SER A 61 -6.98 4.51 -10.91
CA SER A 61 -7.37 4.98 -12.24
C SER A 61 -8.90 5.14 -12.37
N ASP A 62 -9.68 4.20 -11.83
CA ASP A 62 -11.16 4.29 -11.84
C ASP A 62 -11.63 5.56 -11.11
N LEU A 63 -11.10 5.82 -9.92
CA LEU A 63 -11.44 7.00 -9.12
C LEU A 63 -10.95 8.30 -9.76
N ALA A 64 -9.74 8.32 -10.29
CA ALA A 64 -9.21 9.49 -10.99
C ALA A 64 -10.07 9.85 -12.22
N ILE A 65 -10.60 8.85 -12.93
CA ILE A 65 -11.53 9.09 -14.04
C ILE A 65 -12.85 9.70 -13.53
N GLU A 66 -13.38 9.25 -12.38
CA GLU A 66 -14.58 9.84 -11.78
C GLU A 66 -14.38 11.33 -11.45
N ASP A 67 -13.22 11.69 -10.89
CA ASP A 67 -12.87 13.08 -10.58
C ASP A 67 -12.75 13.95 -11.85
N VAL A 68 -12.15 13.40 -12.90
CA VAL A 68 -12.03 14.09 -14.20
C VAL A 68 -13.39 14.26 -14.84
N VAL A 69 -14.25 13.23 -14.85
CA VAL A 69 -15.60 13.31 -15.40
C VAL A 69 -16.46 14.31 -14.62
N TYR A 70 -16.39 14.29 -13.29
CA TYR A 70 -17.09 15.27 -12.45
C TYR A 70 -16.71 16.71 -12.81
N SER A 71 -15.41 16.96 -12.98
CA SER A 71 -14.90 18.27 -13.37
C SER A 71 -15.31 18.64 -14.80
N LEU A 72 -15.24 17.67 -15.72
CA LEU A 72 -15.60 17.83 -17.12
C LEU A 72 -17.10 18.18 -17.30
N ASP A 73 -17.98 17.64 -16.46
CA ASP A 73 -19.43 17.94 -16.48
C ASP A 73 -19.76 19.40 -16.12
N LYS A 74 -18.84 20.12 -15.47
CA LYS A 74 -19.01 21.55 -15.16
C LYS A 74 -18.64 22.45 -16.35
N VAL A 75 -17.71 22.00 -17.19
CA VAL A 75 -17.12 22.83 -18.25
C VAL A 75 -18.11 23.28 -19.34
N PRO A 76 -19.08 22.46 -19.80
CA PRO A 76 -20.10 22.90 -20.74
C PRO A 76 -21.03 23.98 -20.17
N GLN A 77 -21.23 24.00 -18.84
CA GLN A 77 -22.08 25.00 -18.17
C GLN A 77 -21.43 26.40 -18.20
N GLU A 78 -20.10 26.42 -18.25
CA GLU A 78 -19.27 27.63 -18.31
C GLU A 78 -18.94 28.05 -19.75
N GLY A 79 -19.30 27.24 -20.75
CA GLY A 79 -19.06 27.51 -22.17
C GLY A 79 -17.61 27.36 -22.62
N THR A 80 -16.73 26.83 -21.77
CA THR A 80 -15.27 26.75 -22.01
C THR A 80 -14.89 25.69 -23.05
N ILE A 81 -15.71 24.63 -23.21
CA ILE A 81 -15.47 23.54 -24.18
C ILE A 81 -16.73 23.30 -25.04
N PRO A 82 -16.59 23.11 -26.36
CA PRO A 82 -17.68 22.68 -27.23
C PRO A 82 -18.32 21.35 -26.80
N PHE A 83 -19.64 21.24 -26.93
CA PHE A 83 -20.39 20.06 -26.48
C PHE A 83 -19.97 18.75 -27.16
N ASP A 84 -19.58 18.80 -28.44
CA ASP A 84 -19.09 17.64 -29.18
C ASP A 84 -17.73 17.14 -28.63
N GLN A 85 -16.87 18.05 -28.20
CA GLN A 85 -15.60 17.72 -27.55
C GLN A 85 -15.82 17.14 -26.16
N TYR A 86 -16.77 17.67 -25.38
CA TYR A 86 -17.21 17.09 -24.12
C TYR A 86 -17.67 15.63 -24.30
N LEU A 87 -18.60 15.38 -25.23
CA LEU A 87 -19.13 14.03 -25.46
C LEU A 87 -18.06 13.04 -25.95
N ARG A 88 -17.08 13.51 -26.72
CA ARG A 88 -15.95 12.69 -27.16
C ARG A 88 -15.09 12.26 -25.97
N ASN A 89 -14.70 13.22 -25.12
CA ASN A 89 -13.84 12.96 -23.97
C ASN A 89 -14.55 12.07 -22.93
N PHE A 90 -15.82 12.37 -22.63
CA PHE A 90 -16.64 11.54 -21.73
C PHE A 90 -16.67 10.08 -22.20
N ARG A 91 -16.95 9.82 -23.49
CA ARG A 91 -16.97 8.46 -24.03
C ARG A 91 -15.63 7.73 -23.94
N LEU A 92 -14.52 8.44 -24.20
CA LEU A 92 -13.18 7.86 -24.09
C LEU A 92 -12.87 7.47 -22.64
N LEU A 93 -13.14 8.38 -21.70
CA LEU A 93 -12.95 8.16 -20.27
C LEU A 93 -13.83 7.02 -19.74
N SER A 94 -15.12 6.98 -20.10
CA SER A 94 -16.01 5.87 -19.69
C SER A 94 -15.55 4.52 -20.24
N ARG A 95 -15.01 4.48 -21.46
CA ARG A 95 -14.44 3.25 -22.03
C ARG A 95 -13.22 2.79 -21.23
N GLU A 96 -12.33 3.71 -20.91
CA GLU A 96 -11.16 3.41 -20.09
C GLU A 96 -11.56 2.94 -18.68
N GLN A 97 -12.50 3.63 -18.06
CA GLN A 97 -13.08 3.27 -16.76
C GLN A 97 -13.63 1.84 -16.75
N PHE A 98 -14.36 1.46 -17.80
CA PHE A 98 -14.86 0.09 -17.96
C PHE A 98 -13.72 -0.94 -17.96
N PHE A 99 -12.61 -0.67 -18.66
CA PHE A 99 -11.46 -1.57 -18.67
C PHE A 99 -10.77 -1.65 -17.30
N GLN A 100 -10.64 -0.54 -16.58
CA GLN A 100 -10.07 -0.54 -15.23
C GLN A 100 -10.92 -1.39 -14.27
N ARG A 101 -12.25 -1.20 -14.28
CA ARG A 101 -13.19 -2.00 -13.48
C ARG A 101 -13.18 -3.48 -13.86
N ALA A 102 -13.24 -3.79 -15.15
CA ALA A 102 -13.21 -5.17 -15.63
C ALA A 102 -11.90 -5.88 -15.25
N THR A 103 -10.78 -5.17 -15.31
CA THR A 103 -9.47 -5.68 -14.90
C THR A 103 -9.43 -5.92 -13.39
N GLY A 104 -9.86 -4.94 -12.58
CA GLY A 104 -9.95 -5.08 -11.12
C GLY A 104 -10.82 -6.27 -10.69
N ILE A 105 -11.95 -6.52 -11.33
CA ILE A 105 -12.80 -7.70 -11.06
C ILE A 105 -12.04 -9.00 -11.32
N LYS A 106 -11.30 -9.08 -12.43
CA LYS A 106 -10.50 -10.27 -12.78
C LYS A 106 -9.35 -10.51 -11.81
N VAL A 107 -8.61 -9.45 -11.45
CA VAL A 107 -7.51 -9.55 -10.46
C VAL A 107 -8.06 -10.06 -9.13
N ARG A 108 -9.21 -9.53 -8.69
CA ARG A 108 -9.85 -9.94 -7.43
C ARG A 108 -10.23 -11.42 -7.45
N ALA A 109 -10.78 -11.91 -8.57
CA ALA A 109 -11.13 -13.32 -8.72
C ALA A 109 -9.89 -14.23 -8.60
N VAL A 110 -8.77 -13.84 -9.22
CA VAL A 110 -7.50 -14.58 -9.14
C VAL A 110 -6.96 -14.59 -7.70
N GLN A 111 -6.95 -13.43 -7.04
CA GLN A 111 -6.50 -13.32 -5.64
C GLN A 111 -7.35 -14.17 -4.69
N LEU A 112 -8.67 -14.18 -4.85
CA LEU A 112 -9.58 -15.02 -4.08
C LEU A 112 -9.27 -16.52 -4.31
N GLN A 113 -9.07 -16.92 -5.55
CA GLN A 113 -8.74 -18.32 -5.86
C GLN A 113 -7.39 -18.75 -5.28
N ALA A 114 -6.38 -17.89 -5.35
CA ALA A 114 -5.08 -18.14 -4.71
C ALA A 114 -5.20 -18.25 -3.18
N HIS A 115 -5.99 -17.37 -2.57
CA HIS A 115 -6.24 -17.38 -1.14
C HIS A 115 -6.98 -18.66 -0.68
N VAL A 116 -8.03 -19.07 -1.39
CA VAL A 116 -8.76 -20.32 -1.12
C VAL A 116 -7.84 -21.54 -1.27
N SER A 117 -6.99 -21.57 -2.31
CA SER A 117 -6.05 -22.67 -2.54
C SER A 117 -5.01 -22.77 -1.41
N SER A 118 -4.48 -21.62 -0.98
CA SER A 118 -3.59 -21.53 0.19
C SER A 118 -4.29 -22.04 1.46
N MET A 119 -5.53 -21.63 1.72
CA MET A 119 -6.30 -22.12 2.87
C MET A 119 -6.51 -23.63 2.82
N ALA A 120 -6.91 -24.19 1.67
CA ALA A 120 -7.10 -25.63 1.50
C ALA A 120 -5.83 -26.43 1.78
N SER A 121 -4.66 -25.92 1.36
CA SER A 121 -3.36 -26.57 1.61
C SER A 121 -2.93 -26.56 3.08
N ARG A 122 -3.47 -25.65 3.89
CA ARG A 122 -3.18 -25.52 5.32
C ARG A 122 -4.10 -26.36 6.20
N VAL A 123 -5.16 -26.97 5.64
CA VAL A 123 -6.05 -27.86 6.38
C VAL A 123 -5.30 -29.16 6.72
N PRO A 124 -5.13 -29.51 8.01
CA PRO A 124 -4.44 -30.74 8.38
C PRO A 124 -5.23 -31.97 7.90
N ALA A 125 -4.53 -32.96 7.35
CA ALA A 125 -5.09 -34.21 6.79
C ALA A 125 -6.06 -34.96 7.74
N ARG A 126 -5.97 -34.72 9.06
CA ARG A 126 -6.86 -35.30 10.06
C ARG A 126 -8.31 -34.81 9.96
N ALA A 127 -8.57 -33.65 9.37
CA ALA A 127 -9.93 -33.11 9.16
C ALA A 127 -10.64 -33.70 7.93
N GLN A 128 -9.90 -34.31 6.99
CA GLN A 128 -10.48 -34.91 5.78
C GLN A 128 -11.15 -36.27 6.04
N HIS A 129 -10.83 -36.93 7.16
CA HIS A 129 -11.38 -38.24 7.53
C HIS A 129 -12.73 -38.21 8.26
N TYR A 130 -13.28 -37.02 8.58
CA TYR A 130 -14.56 -36.88 9.29
C TYR A 130 -15.75 -36.51 8.37
N VAL A 131 -15.53 -36.44 7.06
CA VAL A 131 -16.56 -36.17 6.06
C VAL A 131 -16.57 -37.31 5.05
N SER A 132 -17.05 -38.48 5.49
CA SER A 132 -17.41 -39.63 4.63
C SER A 132 -18.59 -40.35 5.27
#